data_AF-A0A975R0A3-F1
#
_entry.id   AF-A0A975R0A3-F1
#
_cell.length_a   1.000
_cell.length_b   1.000
_cell.length_c   1.000
_cell.angle_alpha   90.00
_cell.angle_beta   90.00
_cell.angle_gamma   90.00
#
_symmetry.space_group_name_H-M   'P 1'
#
loop_
_entity.id
_entity.type
_entity.pdbx_description
1 polymer ?
#
loop_
_entity_poly.entity_id
_entity_poly.type
_entity_poly.pdbx_seq_one_letter_code
_entity_poly.pdbx_strand_id
1 'polypeptide(L)'
;MPIETLSADTSTIIKFEDAYEQSYQGILRVIGLAKISSLIATIDSIDLEANPRSSRVGPITAAIRESIESTPEVLPFKTKGVLLGASKFERLQRHRYRLSFQDVGVEGILDGGHNMLAFGLHILDQAGVLKRSNKPKNWTDFKAIWHANRSSVETLRKSSEEDKATWDAVVPVEVLLPNDPDSPEEVAKFNNSLLDICAARNNNAQLRSETKSNQSGHYEYLKSQLPDSLNSSIEWKTNDGGKIKVADVVALAWIPLSLVSPMPNADDGRVVEPPVPQNIYRSKGDCIVRFERLMSSPAVSENNGTDYKAKLVSKEVKSALGLVPAVLDVYDLISENYAKAYNTNDGIFGRIKAVQSVNKGDNLKTKFMGRDLDTRIPDGFLIPVVYGLRSLMERTDDGQIKWKVDPREFVKQNLPAIMATFKTVITLSSWDPQKVGKEPGAYIQAENAFEMALLRSSSKA
;
A
#
# COMPACT_ATOMS: atom_id res chain seq x y z
N MET A 1 20.60 -0.92 -27.35
CA MET A 1 20.36 0.53 -27.45
C MET A 1 19.80 0.98 -26.13
N PRO A 2 20.48 1.86 -25.38
CA PRO A 2 19.98 2.36 -24.12
C PRO A 2 18.76 3.25 -24.40
N ILE A 3 17.66 2.99 -23.70
CA ILE A 3 16.48 3.84 -23.71
C ILE A 3 16.84 5.03 -22.83
N GLU A 4 17.16 6.16 -23.45
CA GLU A 4 17.14 7.46 -22.79
C GLU A 4 15.68 7.77 -22.42
N THR A 5 15.26 7.41 -21.21
CA THR A 5 14.10 8.07 -20.58
C THR A 5 14.60 9.35 -19.92
N LEU A 6 14.72 10.42 -20.72
CA LEU A 6 14.60 11.78 -20.20
C LEU A 6 13.13 11.94 -19.79
N SER A 7 12.82 11.76 -18.51
CA SER A 7 11.53 12.17 -17.96
C SER A 7 11.43 13.70 -18.11
N ALA A 8 10.24 14.20 -18.47
CA ALA A 8 10.02 15.64 -18.52
C ALA A 8 10.35 16.25 -17.14
N ASP A 9 11.30 17.19 -17.10
CA ASP A 9 11.76 17.87 -15.87
C ASP A 9 10.55 18.43 -15.11
N THR A 10 10.10 17.69 -14.10
CA THR A 10 8.99 18.10 -13.27
C THR A 10 9.52 19.18 -12.34
N SER A 11 9.10 20.42 -12.53
CA SER A 11 9.62 21.55 -11.75
C SER A 11 8.54 22.50 -11.29
N THR A 12 8.74 23.09 -10.12
CA THR A 12 7.83 24.09 -9.54
C THR A 12 8.63 25.27 -9.00
N ILE A 13 8.00 26.45 -8.95
CA ILE A 13 8.57 27.63 -8.30
C ILE A 13 7.72 27.95 -7.09
N ILE A 14 8.34 27.95 -5.92
CA ILE A 14 7.71 28.37 -4.68
C ILE A 14 8.19 29.77 -4.36
N LYS A 15 7.24 30.68 -4.17
CA LYS A 15 7.49 32.03 -3.65
C LYS A 15 7.11 32.05 -2.19
N PHE A 16 8.10 32.35 -1.34
CA PHE A 16 7.87 32.64 0.06
C PHE A 16 7.61 34.13 0.27
N GLU A 17 6.80 34.46 1.27
CA GLU A 17 6.67 35.82 1.79
C GLU A 17 7.88 36.14 2.69
N ASP A 18 8.31 35.16 3.48
CA ASP A 18 9.55 35.13 4.25
C ASP A 18 10.14 33.70 4.25
N ALA A 19 11.47 33.58 4.22
CA ALA A 19 12.15 32.28 4.22
C ALA A 19 13.43 32.32 5.04
N TYR A 20 13.66 31.24 5.78
CA TYR A 20 14.85 31.02 6.61
C TYR A 20 15.52 29.72 6.18
N GLU A 21 16.84 29.79 6.00
CA GLU A 21 17.66 28.63 5.65
C GLU A 21 18.39 28.11 6.89
N GLN A 22 18.34 26.79 7.09
CA GLN A 22 19.08 26.08 8.13
C GLN A 22 19.78 24.87 7.50
N SER A 23 21.09 24.78 7.63
CA SER A 23 21.86 23.63 7.14
C SER A 23 22.34 22.74 8.30
N TYR A 24 22.21 21.43 8.15
CA TYR A 24 22.74 20.44 9.08
C TYR A 24 23.03 19.11 8.39
N GLN A 25 24.25 18.57 8.57
CA GLN A 25 24.66 17.24 8.10
C GLN A 25 24.29 16.95 6.63
N GLY A 26 24.58 17.87 5.71
CA GLY A 26 24.33 17.70 4.27
C GLY A 26 22.91 18.04 3.81
N ILE A 27 21.99 18.36 4.74
CA ILE A 27 20.62 18.76 4.42
C ILE A 27 20.46 20.26 4.66
N LEU A 28 20.03 20.96 3.63
CA LEU A 28 19.53 22.33 3.68
C LEU A 28 18.01 22.30 3.85
N ARG A 29 17.55 22.93 4.94
CA ARG A 29 16.14 23.12 5.26
C ARG A 29 15.76 24.57 5.03
N VAL A 30 14.82 24.82 4.14
CA VAL A 30 14.18 26.12 3.93
C VAL A 30 12.81 26.11 4.59
N ILE A 31 12.55 27.04 5.49
CA ILE A 31 11.26 27.16 6.19
C ILE A 31 10.73 28.56 5.97
N GLY A 32 9.46 28.68 5.64
CA GLY A 32 8.85 29.99 5.46
C GLY A 32 7.35 29.93 5.33
N LEU A 33 6.76 31.10 5.12
CA LEU A 33 5.35 31.22 4.80
C LEU A 33 5.18 31.45 3.30
N ALA A 34 4.18 30.81 2.70
CA ALA A 34 3.82 30.98 1.29
C ALA A 34 2.33 31.21 1.14
N LYS A 35 1.94 31.99 0.14
CA LYS A 35 0.54 32.11 -0.27
C LYS A 35 0.05 30.81 -0.91
N ILE A 36 -1.20 30.43 -0.67
CA ILE A 36 -1.83 29.25 -1.28
C ILE A 36 -1.70 29.27 -2.82
N SER A 37 -1.84 30.44 -3.45
CA SER A 37 -1.66 30.65 -4.89
C SER A 37 -0.28 30.27 -5.41
N SER A 38 0.75 30.36 -4.55
CA SER A 38 2.12 29.97 -4.90
C SER A 38 2.30 28.45 -4.97
N LEU A 39 1.36 27.67 -4.44
CA LEU A 39 1.36 26.22 -4.47
C LEU A 39 0.64 25.63 -5.69
N ILE A 40 -0.06 26.44 -6.49
CA ILE A 40 -0.78 25.99 -7.71
C ILE A 40 0.15 25.22 -8.65
N ALA A 41 1.34 25.77 -8.93
CA ALA A 41 2.32 25.12 -9.80
C ALA A 41 2.82 23.78 -9.22
N THR A 42 2.89 23.68 -7.89
CA THR A 42 3.24 22.43 -7.21
C THR A 42 2.14 21.38 -7.36
N ILE A 43 0.85 21.76 -7.22
CA ILE A 43 -0.28 20.85 -7.50
C ILE A 43 -0.27 20.39 -8.97
N ASP A 44 0.08 21.28 -9.89
CA ASP A 44 0.17 20.95 -11.31
C ASP A 44 1.26 19.91 -11.58
N SER A 45 2.43 20.09 -10.96
CA SER A 45 3.66 19.40 -11.34
C SER A 45 3.82 18.04 -10.66
N ILE A 46 3.42 17.89 -9.39
CA ILE A 46 3.69 16.67 -8.62
C ILE A 46 2.43 16.05 -8.01
N ASP A 47 2.48 14.74 -7.81
CA ASP A 47 1.48 13.95 -7.08
C ASP A 47 1.96 13.64 -5.64
N LEU A 48 1.24 12.80 -4.90
CA LEU A 48 1.61 12.33 -3.57
C LEU A 48 2.49 11.09 -3.60
N GLU A 49 3.15 10.75 -4.71
CA GLU A 49 3.95 9.52 -4.87
C GLU A 49 4.97 9.33 -3.73
N ALA A 50 5.82 10.32 -3.50
CA ALA A 50 6.79 10.38 -2.40
C ALA A 50 6.17 10.39 -0.99
N ASN A 51 4.91 10.80 -0.84
CA ASN A 51 4.22 10.74 0.45
C ASN A 51 3.92 9.27 0.81
N PRO A 52 4.08 8.81 2.06
CA PRO A 52 3.67 7.46 2.45
C PRO A 52 2.15 7.26 2.33
N ARG A 53 1.35 8.31 2.47
CA ARG A 53 -0.11 8.19 2.48
C ARG A 53 -0.70 8.97 1.32
N SER A 54 -1.72 8.40 0.68
CA SER A 54 -2.62 9.21 -0.13
C SER A 54 -3.55 9.99 0.80
N SER A 55 -4.02 11.13 0.33
CA SER A 55 -4.87 12.03 1.11
C SER A 55 -6.34 11.84 0.76
N ARG A 56 -7.21 11.91 1.77
CA ARG A 56 -8.65 11.72 1.61
C ARG A 56 -9.42 12.93 2.12
N VAL A 57 -10.52 13.26 1.45
CA VAL A 57 -11.48 14.25 1.94
C VAL A 57 -12.16 13.73 3.19
N GLY A 58 -12.13 14.53 4.26
CA GLY A 58 -12.68 14.18 5.57
C GLY A 58 -12.62 15.33 6.57
N PRO A 59 -12.74 15.02 7.88
CA PRO A 59 -12.77 16.04 8.94
C PRO A 59 -11.53 16.93 8.96
N ILE A 60 -10.35 16.37 8.70
CA ILE A 60 -9.08 17.13 8.68
C ILE A 60 -9.10 18.18 7.57
N THR A 61 -9.40 17.77 6.33
CA THR A 61 -9.49 18.71 5.19
C THR A 61 -10.59 19.75 5.38
N ALA A 62 -11.71 19.38 6.03
CA ALA A 62 -12.80 20.30 6.32
C ALA A 62 -12.37 21.37 7.33
N ALA A 63 -11.73 20.99 8.43
CA ALA A 63 -11.24 21.91 9.46
C ALA A 63 -10.17 22.89 8.93
N ILE A 64 -9.30 22.43 8.03
CA ILE A 64 -8.30 23.30 7.38
C ILE A 64 -9.00 24.32 6.49
N ARG A 65 -9.98 23.90 5.65
CA ARG A 65 -10.75 24.82 4.81
C ARG A 65 -11.54 25.83 5.62
N GLU A 66 -12.19 25.39 6.69
CA GLU A 66 -12.86 26.28 7.65
C GLU A 66 -11.88 27.28 8.26
N SER A 67 -10.65 26.86 8.58
CA SER A 67 -9.62 27.77 9.12
C SER A 67 -9.16 28.81 8.09
N ILE A 68 -9.06 28.45 6.81
CA ILE A 68 -8.76 29.40 5.71
C ILE A 68 -9.85 30.48 5.63
N GLU A 69 -11.12 30.09 5.75
CA GLU A 69 -12.26 31.01 5.58
C GLU A 69 -12.55 31.85 6.82
N SER A 70 -12.39 31.28 8.02
CA SER A 70 -12.81 31.92 9.28
C SER A 70 -11.70 32.63 10.03
N THR A 71 -10.46 32.14 9.93
CA THR A 71 -9.33 32.62 10.73
C THR A 71 -8.00 32.54 9.96
N PRO A 72 -7.93 33.12 8.74
CA PRO A 72 -6.74 33.06 7.89
C PRO A 72 -5.48 33.65 8.53
N GLU A 73 -5.64 34.65 9.41
CA GLU A 73 -4.55 35.34 10.09
C GLU A 73 -3.77 34.47 11.08
N VAL A 74 -4.41 33.44 11.66
CA VAL A 74 -3.75 32.47 12.56
C VAL A 74 -3.56 31.09 11.92
N LEU A 75 -4.02 30.90 10.67
CA LEU A 75 -3.87 29.65 9.93
C LEU A 75 -2.41 29.14 9.91
N PRO A 76 -1.37 29.97 9.69
CA PRO A 76 0.03 29.51 9.73
C PRO A 76 0.42 28.75 11.00
N PHE A 77 -0.25 29.02 12.12
CA PHE A 77 0.04 28.38 13.41
C PHE A 77 -0.90 27.23 13.75
N LYS A 78 -2.00 27.05 12.99
CA LYS A 78 -2.98 25.97 13.16
C LYS A 78 -2.64 24.71 12.36
N THR A 79 -1.79 24.83 11.34
CA THR A 79 -1.39 23.71 10.48
C THR A 79 0.12 23.50 10.45
N LYS A 80 0.54 22.25 10.25
CA LYS A 80 1.94 21.91 9.94
C LYS A 80 2.36 22.32 8.53
N GLY A 81 1.41 22.68 7.66
CA GLY A 81 1.71 23.12 6.30
C GLY A 81 2.09 21.97 5.37
N VAL A 82 2.98 22.25 4.42
CA VAL A 82 3.46 21.26 3.44
C VAL A 82 4.97 21.11 3.56
N LEU A 83 5.45 19.87 3.58
CA LEU A 83 6.87 19.54 3.52
C LEU A 83 7.20 18.98 2.13
N LEU A 84 8.16 19.61 1.46
CA LEU A 84 8.65 19.20 0.16
C LEU A 84 10.11 18.73 0.24
N GLY A 85 10.49 17.80 -0.63
CA GLY A 85 11.88 17.40 -0.86
C GLY A 85 12.21 17.47 -2.34
N ALA A 86 13.38 18.00 -2.69
CA ALA A 86 13.89 18.00 -4.06
C ALA A 86 15.41 17.88 -4.06
N SER A 87 15.96 17.03 -4.93
CA SER A 87 17.42 16.84 -5.05
C SER A 87 18.09 17.95 -5.87
N LYS A 88 17.35 18.62 -6.74
CA LYS A 88 17.85 19.70 -7.58
C LYS A 88 17.04 20.98 -7.36
N PHE A 89 17.73 22.10 -7.17
CA PHE A 89 17.08 23.39 -6.97
C PHE A 89 17.92 24.57 -7.44
N GLU A 90 17.24 25.71 -7.64
CA GLU A 90 17.86 27.00 -7.93
C GLU A 90 17.27 28.07 -7.00
N ARG A 91 18.16 28.86 -6.37
CA ARG A 91 17.76 30.06 -5.63
C ARG A 91 17.50 31.18 -6.61
N LEU A 92 16.26 31.66 -6.62
CA LEU A 92 15.83 32.80 -7.42
C LEU A 92 15.69 34.04 -6.53
N GLN A 93 15.54 35.20 -7.16
CA GLN A 93 15.35 36.45 -6.42
C GLN A 93 14.01 36.48 -5.66
N ARG A 94 13.97 37.29 -4.59
CA ARG A 94 12.77 37.56 -3.77
C ARG A 94 12.19 36.29 -3.13
N HIS A 95 13.05 35.54 -2.44
CA HIS A 95 12.70 34.33 -1.71
C HIS A 95 11.94 33.31 -2.57
N ARG A 96 12.39 33.14 -3.82
CA ARG A 96 11.84 32.15 -4.73
C ARG A 96 12.81 31.00 -4.89
N TYR A 97 12.28 29.79 -4.91
CA TYR A 97 13.07 28.57 -5.13
C TYR A 97 12.43 27.82 -6.28
N ARG A 98 13.22 27.52 -7.30
CA ARG A 98 12.84 26.56 -8.33
C ARG A 98 13.28 25.19 -7.84
N LEU A 99 12.34 24.27 -7.74
CA LEU A 99 12.58 22.88 -7.36
C LEU A 99 12.41 22.02 -8.61
N SER A 100 13.34 21.11 -8.84
CA SER A 100 13.29 20.12 -9.91
C SER A 100 13.31 18.73 -9.29
N PHE A 101 12.29 17.94 -9.60
CA PHE A 101 12.10 16.59 -9.05
C PHE A 101 12.68 15.59 -10.02
N GLN A 102 13.84 15.01 -9.69
CA GLN A 102 14.47 14.01 -10.56
C GLN A 102 13.79 12.64 -10.41
N ASP A 103 13.37 12.32 -9.17
CA ASP A 103 12.65 11.09 -8.84
C ASP A 103 11.40 11.38 -8.01
N VAL A 104 10.23 11.43 -8.66
CA VAL A 104 8.94 11.73 -8.02
C VAL A 104 8.48 10.68 -7.00
N GLY A 105 9.12 9.50 -6.99
CA GLY A 105 8.81 8.46 -6.04
C GLY A 105 9.49 8.64 -4.67
N VAL A 106 10.49 9.53 -4.58
CA VAL A 106 11.16 9.95 -3.33
C VAL A 106 11.01 11.45 -3.07
N GLU A 107 11.02 12.24 -4.13
CA GLU A 107 10.97 13.69 -4.12
C GLU A 107 9.54 14.19 -4.40
N GLY A 108 9.19 15.36 -3.87
CA GLY A 108 7.84 15.92 -3.95
C GLY A 108 7.24 16.17 -2.57
N ILE A 109 5.95 15.88 -2.39
CA ILE A 109 5.24 16.13 -1.12
C ILE A 109 5.53 15.01 -0.12
N LEU A 110 6.44 15.27 0.82
CA LEU A 110 6.85 14.31 1.86
C LEU A 110 5.83 14.26 3.01
N ASP A 111 5.31 15.41 3.43
CA ASP A 111 4.28 15.53 4.47
C ASP A 111 3.31 16.67 4.14
N GLY A 112 2.13 16.64 4.75
CA GLY A 112 1.10 17.65 4.51
C GLY A 112 0.21 17.37 3.31
N GLY A 113 0.11 16.13 2.82
CA GLY A 113 -0.78 15.79 1.71
C GLY A 113 -2.25 16.19 1.95
N HIS A 114 -2.77 16.07 3.18
CA HIS A 114 -4.12 16.54 3.52
C HIS A 114 -4.22 18.07 3.54
N ASN A 115 -3.15 18.78 3.90
CA ASN A 115 -3.07 20.24 3.79
C ASN A 115 -3.11 20.64 2.32
N MET A 116 -2.27 20.03 1.49
CA MET A 116 -2.26 20.30 0.05
C MET A 116 -3.61 20.00 -0.60
N LEU A 117 -4.26 18.90 -0.21
CA LEU A 117 -5.62 18.56 -0.68
C LEU A 117 -6.63 19.61 -0.24
N ALA A 118 -6.59 20.06 1.02
CA ALA A 118 -7.48 21.10 1.52
C ALA A 118 -7.29 22.43 0.77
N PHE A 119 -6.04 22.82 0.51
CA PHE A 119 -5.70 24.03 -0.25
C PHE A 119 -6.22 23.93 -1.69
N GLY A 120 -5.97 22.82 -2.37
CA GLY A 120 -6.48 22.57 -3.71
C GLY A 120 -8.00 22.58 -3.79
N LEU A 121 -8.69 21.97 -2.82
CA LEU A 121 -10.15 22.00 -2.74
C LEU A 121 -10.70 23.40 -2.50
N HIS A 122 -10.04 24.19 -1.64
CA HIS A 122 -10.41 25.59 -1.44
C HIS A 122 -10.27 26.39 -2.75
N ILE A 123 -9.16 26.24 -3.47
CA ILE A 123 -8.96 26.88 -4.79
C ILE A 123 -10.07 26.49 -5.79
N LEU A 124 -10.42 25.20 -5.88
CA LEU A 124 -11.48 24.75 -6.80
C LEU A 124 -12.86 25.28 -6.40
N ASP A 125 -13.12 25.45 -5.11
CA ASP A 125 -14.37 26.05 -4.62
C ASP A 125 -14.45 27.53 -5.01
N GLN A 126 -13.38 28.28 -4.78
CA GLN A 126 -13.25 29.70 -5.15
C GLN A 126 -13.29 29.92 -6.68
N ALA A 127 -12.80 28.94 -7.44
CA ALA A 127 -12.92 28.94 -8.91
C ALA A 127 -14.33 28.53 -9.41
N GLY A 128 -15.28 28.24 -8.51
CA GLY A 128 -16.66 27.86 -8.85
C GLY A 128 -16.80 26.47 -9.47
N VAL A 129 -15.79 25.61 -9.33
CA VAL A 129 -15.73 24.27 -9.95
C VAL A 129 -16.47 23.22 -9.10
N LEU A 130 -16.34 23.31 -7.77
CA LEU A 130 -16.92 22.33 -6.87
C LEU A 130 -18.44 22.51 -6.75
N LYS A 131 -19.16 21.43 -7.01
CA LYS A 131 -20.62 21.29 -6.90
C LYS A 131 -20.92 20.04 -6.09
N ARG A 132 -22.18 19.87 -5.67
CA ARG A 132 -22.59 18.64 -4.93
C ARG A 132 -22.37 17.36 -5.76
N SER A 133 -22.48 17.43 -7.08
CA SER A 133 -22.40 16.28 -7.99
C SER A 133 -20.98 15.82 -8.33
N ASN A 134 -19.95 16.63 -8.07
CA ASN A 134 -18.56 16.34 -8.45
C ASN A 134 -17.60 16.50 -7.27
N LYS A 135 -18.00 16.11 -6.05
CA LYS A 135 -17.10 16.18 -4.90
C LYS A 135 -16.05 15.06 -4.95
N PRO A 136 -14.75 15.37 -4.98
CA PRO A 136 -13.71 14.35 -4.92
C PRO A 136 -13.72 13.65 -3.56
N LYS A 137 -13.40 12.35 -3.53
CA LYS A 137 -13.29 11.59 -2.28
C LYS A 137 -11.85 11.50 -1.79
N ASN A 138 -10.89 11.46 -2.71
CA ASN A 138 -9.46 11.34 -2.42
C ASN A 138 -8.63 12.24 -3.35
N TRP A 139 -7.31 12.18 -3.19
CA TRP A 139 -6.36 12.93 -4.01
C TRP A 139 -6.48 12.63 -5.50
N THR A 140 -6.66 11.36 -5.88
CA THR A 140 -6.81 10.95 -7.29
C THR A 140 -8.04 11.58 -7.95
N ASP A 141 -9.20 11.51 -7.29
CA ASP A 141 -10.42 12.17 -7.76
C ASP A 141 -10.21 13.70 -7.87
N PHE A 142 -9.53 14.28 -6.89
CA PHE A 142 -9.21 15.70 -6.85
C PHE A 142 -8.33 16.10 -8.05
N LYS A 143 -7.26 15.36 -8.34
CA LYS A 143 -6.36 15.63 -9.47
C LYS A 143 -7.10 15.54 -10.80
N ALA A 144 -8.00 14.56 -10.96
CA ALA A 144 -8.83 14.45 -12.16
C ALA A 144 -9.69 15.72 -12.37
N ILE A 145 -10.35 16.20 -11.32
CA ILE A 145 -11.16 17.44 -11.38
C ILE A 145 -10.27 18.67 -11.60
N TRP A 146 -9.14 18.75 -10.92
CA TRP A 146 -8.17 19.83 -11.03
C TRP A 146 -7.68 20.00 -12.47
N HIS A 147 -7.22 18.92 -13.09
CA HIS A 147 -6.74 18.92 -14.47
C HIS A 147 -7.86 19.26 -15.47
N ALA A 148 -9.06 18.72 -15.28
CA ALA A 148 -10.21 19.04 -16.13
C ALA A 148 -10.64 20.52 -16.06
N ASN A 149 -10.31 21.22 -14.97
CA ASN A 149 -10.73 22.61 -14.73
C ASN A 149 -9.55 23.57 -14.54
N ARG A 150 -8.39 23.23 -15.10
CA ARG A 150 -7.15 23.99 -14.90
C ARG A 150 -7.25 25.43 -15.42
N SER A 151 -8.06 25.66 -16.45
CA SER A 151 -8.33 27.00 -16.99
C SER A 151 -9.03 27.90 -15.97
N SER A 152 -10.02 27.39 -15.24
CA SER A 152 -10.73 28.14 -14.18
C SER A 152 -9.78 28.51 -13.05
N VAL A 153 -8.88 27.60 -12.66
CA VAL A 153 -7.83 27.87 -11.67
C VAL A 153 -6.87 28.97 -12.15
N GLU A 154 -6.51 28.97 -13.44
CA GLU A 154 -5.63 30.02 -13.98
C GLU A 154 -6.32 31.39 -14.01
N THR A 155 -7.61 31.43 -14.33
CA THR A 155 -8.42 32.64 -14.29
C THR A 155 -8.46 33.20 -12.87
N LEU A 156 -8.73 32.36 -11.87
CA LEU A 156 -8.70 32.75 -10.45
C LEU A 156 -7.31 33.26 -10.04
N ARG A 157 -6.23 32.58 -10.44
CA ARG A 157 -4.86 33.00 -10.13
C ARG A 157 -4.51 34.39 -10.69
N LYS A 158 -5.12 34.78 -11.81
CA LYS A 158 -4.92 36.08 -12.48
C LYS A 158 -5.91 37.16 -12.03
N SER A 159 -6.77 36.89 -11.05
CA SER A 159 -7.71 37.88 -10.52
C SER A 159 -6.98 39.08 -9.88
N SER A 160 -7.76 40.13 -9.57
CA SER A 160 -7.23 41.31 -8.88
C SER A 160 -6.69 40.94 -7.49
N GLU A 161 -5.80 41.77 -6.93
CA GLU A 161 -5.28 41.54 -5.57
C GLU A 161 -6.38 41.66 -4.50
N GLU A 162 -7.41 42.48 -4.73
CA GLU A 162 -8.59 42.55 -3.87
C GLU A 162 -9.36 41.23 -3.86
N ASP A 163 -9.58 40.63 -5.04
CA ASP A 163 -10.22 39.32 -5.14
C ASP A 163 -9.37 38.23 -4.48
N LYS A 164 -8.04 38.26 -4.67
CA LYS A 164 -7.13 37.29 -4.05
C LYS A 164 -7.13 37.36 -2.54
N ALA A 165 -7.28 38.55 -1.95
CA ALA A 165 -7.29 38.71 -0.50
C ALA A 165 -8.39 37.87 0.20
N THR A 166 -9.43 37.47 -0.54
CA THR A 166 -10.55 36.68 -0.01
C THR A 166 -10.26 35.18 0.12
N TRP A 167 -9.24 34.66 -0.56
CA TRP A 167 -8.94 33.22 -0.61
C TRP A 167 -7.46 32.86 -0.50
N ASP A 168 -6.56 33.79 -0.83
CA ASP A 168 -5.13 33.55 -0.95
C ASP A 168 -4.41 33.68 0.41
N ALA A 169 -4.86 32.86 1.35
CA ALA A 169 -4.30 32.79 2.69
C ALA A 169 -2.83 32.33 2.67
N VAL A 170 -2.15 32.63 3.77
CA VAL A 170 -0.75 32.26 3.99
C VAL A 170 -0.66 30.97 4.77
N VAL A 171 0.23 30.07 4.36
CA VAL A 171 0.42 28.73 4.95
C VAL A 171 1.92 28.45 5.15
N PRO A 172 2.29 27.63 6.15
CA PRO A 172 3.67 27.27 6.35
C PRO A 172 4.11 26.28 5.27
N VAL A 173 5.31 26.48 4.74
CA VAL A 173 5.94 25.59 3.76
C VAL A 173 7.37 25.33 4.21
N GLU A 174 7.75 24.07 4.15
CA GLU A 174 9.10 23.60 4.43
C GLU A 174 9.63 22.84 3.21
N VAL A 175 10.90 23.09 2.87
CA VAL A 175 11.58 22.43 1.75
C VAL A 175 12.90 21.85 2.26
N LEU A 176 13.14 20.58 1.99
CA LEU A 176 14.40 19.89 2.22
C LEU A 176 15.14 19.78 0.89
N LEU A 177 16.41 20.14 0.92
CA LEU A 177 17.31 20.21 -0.21
C LEU A 177 18.67 19.62 0.20
N PRO A 178 19.47 19.08 -0.72
CA PRO A 178 20.87 18.81 -0.43
C PRO A 178 21.65 20.13 -0.28
N ASN A 179 22.73 20.11 0.49
CA ASN A 179 23.63 21.26 0.59
C ASN A 179 24.35 21.53 -0.74
N ASP A 180 24.85 20.47 -1.37
CA ASP A 180 25.44 20.51 -2.70
C ASP A 180 24.62 19.66 -3.69
N PRO A 181 23.72 20.28 -4.49
CA PRO A 181 22.93 19.56 -5.48
C PRO A 181 23.75 19.05 -6.68
N ASP A 182 24.98 19.52 -6.86
CA ASP A 182 25.86 19.11 -7.96
C ASP A 182 26.78 17.93 -7.57
N SER A 183 26.79 17.53 -6.29
CA SER A 183 27.53 16.37 -5.77
C SER A 183 26.67 15.09 -5.77
N PRO A 184 26.96 14.10 -6.63
CA PRO A 184 26.15 12.88 -6.70
C PRO A 184 26.14 12.07 -5.40
N GLU A 185 27.23 12.10 -4.64
CA GLU A 185 27.34 11.40 -3.35
C GLU A 185 26.44 12.04 -2.28
N GLU A 186 26.40 13.37 -2.21
CA GLU A 186 25.52 14.08 -1.28
C GLU A 186 24.05 13.93 -1.65
N VAL A 187 23.72 14.00 -2.95
CA VAL A 187 22.37 13.76 -3.45
C VAL A 187 21.88 12.35 -3.11
N ALA A 188 22.73 11.33 -3.30
CA ALA A 188 22.38 9.95 -2.92
C ALA A 188 22.14 9.80 -1.41
N LYS A 189 22.99 10.39 -0.57
CA LYS A 189 22.82 10.42 0.90
C LYS A 189 21.54 11.16 1.31
N PHE A 190 21.25 12.29 0.66
CA PHE A 190 20.04 13.07 0.87
C PHE A 190 18.78 12.27 0.51
N ASN A 191 18.73 11.66 -0.68
CA ASN A 191 17.59 10.87 -1.14
C ASN A 191 17.31 9.66 -0.23
N ASN A 192 18.35 8.97 0.24
CA ASN A 192 18.21 7.91 1.24
C ASN A 192 17.61 8.44 2.55
N SER A 193 18.04 9.63 2.99
CA SER A 193 17.53 10.27 4.21
C SER A 193 16.08 10.75 4.06
N LEU A 194 15.64 11.14 2.85
CA LEU A 194 14.28 11.62 2.61
C LEU A 194 13.22 10.59 2.99
N LEU A 195 13.44 9.30 2.71
CA LEU A 195 12.49 8.23 3.06
C LEU A 195 12.29 8.12 4.58
N ASP A 196 13.38 8.14 5.33
CA ASP A 196 13.35 8.07 6.80
C ASP A 196 12.70 9.31 7.41
N ILE A 197 13.02 10.50 6.88
CA ILE A 197 12.40 11.76 7.32
C ILE A 197 10.90 11.74 7.01
N CYS A 198 10.53 11.34 5.79
CA CYS A 198 9.16 11.24 5.32
C CYS A 198 8.37 10.27 6.22
N ALA A 199 8.95 9.11 6.56
CA ALA A 199 8.37 8.19 7.51
C ALA A 199 8.20 8.83 8.90
N ALA A 200 9.26 9.42 9.46
CA ALA A 200 9.20 10.01 10.79
C ALA A 200 8.17 11.16 10.91
N ARG A 201 8.08 12.02 9.89
CA ARG A 201 7.15 13.17 9.86
C ARG A 201 5.67 12.77 9.82
N ASN A 202 5.36 11.68 9.10
CA ASN A 202 4.00 11.15 8.97
C ASN A 202 3.54 10.32 10.19
N ASN A 203 4.40 10.16 11.21
CA ASN A 203 4.21 9.28 12.34
C ASN A 203 3.52 9.96 13.55
N ASN A 204 2.25 10.37 13.42
CA ASN A 204 1.40 10.72 14.59
C ASN A 204 0.76 9.48 15.26
N ALA A 205 0.84 8.32 14.60
CA ALA A 205 0.56 6.98 15.11
C ALA A 205 1.35 6.05 14.19
N GLN A 206 2.16 5.15 14.77
CA GLN A 206 3.08 4.21 14.08
C GLN A 206 2.68 4.03 12.61
N LEU A 207 3.49 4.55 11.68
CA LEU A 207 3.39 4.12 10.28
C LEU A 207 3.39 2.60 10.30
N ARG A 208 2.28 2.01 9.86
CA ARG A 208 2.22 0.57 9.71
C ARG A 208 3.25 0.22 8.63
N SER A 209 4.11 -0.75 8.92
CA SER A 209 5.21 -1.29 8.07
C SER A 209 4.87 -1.43 6.58
N GLU A 210 3.58 -1.55 6.27
CA GLU A 210 2.96 -1.63 4.96
C GLU A 210 3.45 -0.51 4.04
N THR A 211 3.43 0.72 4.55
CA THR A 211 3.65 1.91 3.74
C THR A 211 5.12 2.11 3.42
N LYS A 212 5.99 1.89 4.41
CA LYS A 212 7.44 1.96 4.25
C LYS A 212 7.92 0.90 3.24
N SER A 213 7.43 -0.33 3.38
CA SER A 213 7.76 -1.44 2.46
C SER A 213 7.39 -1.15 1.01
N ASN A 214 6.26 -0.48 0.75
CA ASN A 214 5.88 -0.09 -0.60
C ASN A 214 6.84 0.96 -1.19
N GLN A 215 7.24 1.97 -0.40
CA GLN A 215 8.16 3.01 -0.84
C GLN A 215 9.58 2.46 -1.06
N SER A 216 10.03 1.53 -0.23
CA SER A 216 11.31 0.82 -0.38
C SER A 216 11.31 -0.20 -1.53
N GLY A 217 10.24 -0.32 -2.31
CA GLY A 217 10.17 -1.24 -3.46
C GLY A 217 9.95 -2.72 -3.11
N HIS A 218 9.71 -3.07 -1.85
CA HIS A 218 9.59 -4.47 -1.41
C HIS A 218 8.42 -5.22 -2.05
N TYR A 219 7.41 -4.51 -2.58
CA TYR A 219 6.26 -5.11 -3.25
C TYR A 219 6.40 -5.18 -4.77
N GLU A 220 7.41 -4.58 -5.38
CA GLU A 220 7.47 -4.42 -6.85
C GLU A 220 7.50 -5.76 -7.58
N TYR A 221 8.27 -6.73 -7.07
CA TYR A 221 8.24 -8.07 -7.65
C TYR A 221 6.85 -8.71 -7.50
N LEU A 222 6.24 -8.64 -6.32
CA LEU A 222 4.90 -9.20 -6.11
C LEU A 222 3.84 -8.56 -7.02
N LYS A 223 3.84 -7.22 -7.16
CA LYS A 223 2.98 -6.50 -8.10
C LYS A 223 3.16 -7.02 -9.53
N SER A 224 4.40 -7.24 -9.97
CA SER A 224 4.69 -7.75 -11.32
C SER A 224 4.14 -9.15 -11.59
N GLN A 225 3.85 -9.94 -10.55
CA GLN A 225 3.26 -11.27 -10.69
C GLN A 225 1.72 -11.24 -10.76
N LEU A 226 1.10 -10.13 -10.34
CA LEU A 226 -0.36 -10.01 -10.25
C LEU A 226 -0.92 -9.33 -11.52
N PRO A 227 -2.13 -9.72 -11.96
CA PRO A 227 -2.77 -9.04 -13.08
C PRO A 227 -3.18 -7.61 -12.71
N ASP A 228 -3.19 -6.71 -13.70
CA ASP A 228 -3.46 -5.27 -13.50
C ASP A 228 -4.80 -4.98 -12.80
N SER A 229 -5.83 -5.78 -13.10
CA SER A 229 -7.15 -5.67 -12.47
C SER A 229 -7.11 -5.92 -10.96
N LEU A 230 -6.28 -6.86 -10.52
CA LEU A 230 -6.07 -7.17 -9.10
C LEU A 230 -5.12 -6.15 -8.46
N ASN A 231 -4.03 -5.77 -9.15
CA ASN A 231 -3.13 -4.71 -8.67
C ASN A 231 -3.89 -3.42 -8.36
N SER A 232 -4.82 -3.01 -9.23
CA SER A 232 -5.66 -1.82 -9.05
C SER A 232 -6.68 -1.95 -7.92
N SER A 233 -7.02 -3.18 -7.52
CA SER A 233 -7.98 -3.46 -6.45
C SER A 233 -7.30 -3.54 -5.07
N ILE A 234 -5.97 -3.70 -5.03
CA ILE A 234 -5.18 -3.76 -3.80
C ILE A 234 -4.76 -2.35 -3.39
N GLU A 235 -4.98 -2.02 -2.12
CA GLU A 235 -4.46 -0.82 -1.47
C GLU A 235 -3.01 -1.08 -1.07
N TRP A 236 -2.09 -0.81 -1.99
CA TRP A 236 -0.64 -0.89 -1.78
C TRP A 236 -0.15 0.24 -0.87
N LYS A 237 -0.87 1.36 -0.91
CA LYS A 237 -0.59 2.58 -0.15
C LYS A 237 -1.86 3.04 0.55
N THR A 238 -1.73 3.38 1.82
CA THR A 238 -2.89 3.80 2.62
C THR A 238 -3.68 4.93 1.94
N ASN A 239 -4.98 4.72 1.76
CA ASN A 239 -5.96 5.59 1.09
C ASN A 239 -5.79 5.76 -0.44
N ASP A 240 -5.05 4.90 -1.13
CA ASP A 240 -4.92 4.97 -2.60
C ASP A 240 -6.21 4.59 -3.36
N GLY A 241 -7.21 4.02 -2.66
CA GLY A 241 -8.52 3.69 -3.20
C GLY A 241 -8.78 2.18 -3.39
N GLY A 242 -7.75 1.34 -3.21
CA GLY A 242 -7.90 -0.11 -3.26
C GLY A 242 -8.89 -0.65 -2.20
N LYS A 243 -9.64 -1.69 -2.56
CA LYS A 243 -10.63 -2.35 -1.68
C LYS A 243 -10.03 -3.49 -0.88
N ILE A 244 -8.96 -4.12 -1.38
CA ILE A 244 -8.25 -5.23 -0.74
C ILE A 244 -7.04 -4.66 0.00
N LYS A 245 -6.83 -5.01 1.26
CA LYS A 245 -5.65 -4.52 1.99
C LYS A 245 -4.41 -5.29 1.56
N VAL A 246 -3.27 -4.62 1.34
CA VAL A 246 -1.97 -5.29 1.06
C VAL A 246 -1.63 -6.36 2.10
N ALA A 247 -2.01 -6.13 3.37
CA ALA A 247 -1.81 -7.09 4.46
C ALA A 247 -2.52 -8.44 4.24
N ASP A 248 -3.62 -8.46 3.49
CA ASP A 248 -4.29 -9.71 3.11
C ASP A 248 -3.45 -10.53 2.12
N VAL A 249 -2.82 -9.85 1.16
CA VAL A 249 -1.99 -10.48 0.12
C VAL A 249 -0.69 -11.00 0.72
N VAL A 250 0.00 -10.16 1.49
CA VAL A 250 1.28 -10.52 2.13
C VAL A 250 1.09 -11.64 3.16
N ALA A 251 -0.01 -11.64 3.92
CA ALA A 251 -0.33 -12.75 4.81
C ALA A 251 -0.44 -14.09 4.05
N LEU A 252 -1.09 -14.11 2.88
CA LEU A 252 -1.19 -15.31 2.05
C LEU A 252 0.14 -15.65 1.34
N ALA A 253 0.97 -14.65 1.03
CA ALA A 253 2.31 -14.87 0.48
C ALA A 253 3.24 -15.62 1.45
N TRP A 254 2.95 -15.59 2.76
CA TRP A 254 3.67 -16.39 3.73
C TRP A 254 3.44 -17.90 3.61
N ILE A 255 2.40 -18.35 2.89
CA ILE A 255 2.18 -19.78 2.62
C ILE A 255 3.38 -20.35 1.85
N PRO A 256 3.71 -19.89 0.62
CA PRO A 256 4.91 -20.35 -0.08
C PRO A 256 6.20 -19.87 0.58
N LEU A 257 6.29 -18.64 1.09
CA LEU A 257 7.54 -18.14 1.71
C LEU A 257 7.98 -18.94 2.95
N SER A 258 7.04 -19.60 3.64
CA SER A 258 7.38 -20.46 4.78
C SER A 258 8.19 -21.71 4.41
N LEU A 259 8.33 -22.01 3.11
CA LEU A 259 9.15 -23.12 2.60
C LEU A 259 10.60 -22.71 2.33
N VAL A 260 10.92 -21.41 2.38
CA VAL A 260 12.29 -20.91 2.25
C VAL A 260 13.12 -21.46 3.40
N SER A 261 14.23 -22.13 3.08
CA SER A 261 15.05 -22.78 4.10
C SER A 261 16.52 -22.97 3.66
N PRO A 262 17.51 -22.53 4.46
CA PRO A 262 17.34 -21.77 5.69
C PRO A 262 16.82 -20.36 5.41
N MET A 263 16.13 -19.76 6.39
CA MET A 263 15.76 -18.36 6.29
C MET A 263 16.99 -17.45 6.38
N PRO A 264 17.03 -16.35 5.60
CA PRO A 264 18.17 -15.46 5.60
C PRO A 264 18.18 -14.57 6.86
N ASN A 265 19.33 -13.93 7.12
CA ASN A 265 19.43 -12.87 8.12
C ASN A 265 18.92 -11.56 7.53
N ALA A 266 18.13 -10.81 8.30
CA ALA A 266 17.78 -9.44 7.97
C ALA A 266 19.02 -8.51 8.06
N ASP A 267 18.85 -7.25 7.70
CA ASP A 267 19.84 -6.18 7.85
C ASP A 267 20.34 -5.97 9.30
N ASP A 268 19.51 -6.30 10.30
CA ASP A 268 19.88 -6.32 11.72
C ASP A 268 20.76 -7.51 12.14
N GLY A 269 21.12 -8.39 11.20
CA GLY A 269 21.93 -9.59 11.41
C GLY A 269 21.20 -10.76 12.07
N ARG A 270 19.91 -10.63 12.38
CA ARG A 270 19.10 -11.69 12.99
C ARG A 270 18.38 -12.50 11.91
N VAL A 271 18.25 -13.81 12.16
CA VAL A 271 17.50 -14.71 11.28
C VAL A 271 16.04 -14.24 11.19
N VAL A 272 15.51 -14.23 9.97
CA VAL A 272 14.09 -13.96 9.72
C VAL A 272 13.28 -15.20 10.10
N GLU A 273 12.32 -15.02 10.98
CA GLU A 273 11.40 -16.10 11.35
C GLU A 273 10.09 -15.97 10.57
N PRO A 274 9.60 -17.05 9.91
CA PRO A 274 8.26 -17.06 9.35
C PRO A 274 7.19 -16.81 10.43
N PRO A 275 6.04 -16.20 10.11
CA PRO A 275 4.92 -16.15 11.03
C PRO A 275 4.39 -17.57 11.28
N VAL A 276 3.96 -17.84 12.52
CA VAL A 276 3.20 -19.06 12.81
C VAL A 276 1.89 -19.07 12.00
N PRO A 277 1.37 -20.24 11.57
CA PRO A 277 0.29 -20.33 10.57
C PRO A 277 -0.94 -19.47 10.89
N GLN A 278 -1.38 -19.49 12.14
CA GLN A 278 -2.55 -18.76 12.62
C GLN A 278 -2.40 -17.23 12.56
N ASN A 279 -1.18 -16.70 12.44
CA ASN A 279 -0.95 -15.25 12.28
C ASN A 279 -1.40 -14.74 10.91
N ILE A 280 -1.47 -15.60 9.89
CA ILE A 280 -2.03 -15.25 8.57
C ILE A 280 -3.50 -14.79 8.71
N TYR A 281 -4.24 -15.34 9.69
CA TYR A 281 -5.57 -14.87 10.07
C TYR A 281 -5.54 -13.78 11.14
N ARG A 282 -4.92 -14.06 12.29
CA ARG A 282 -5.12 -13.26 13.52
C ARG A 282 -4.19 -12.05 13.66
N SER A 283 -3.10 -11.98 12.90
CA SER A 283 -2.07 -10.95 13.02
C SER A 283 -1.42 -10.60 11.67
N LYS A 284 -2.23 -10.11 10.73
CA LYS A 284 -1.74 -9.72 9.39
C LYS A 284 -0.67 -8.63 9.43
N GLY A 285 -0.68 -7.75 10.44
CA GLY A 285 0.38 -6.77 10.65
C GLY A 285 1.74 -7.39 10.97
N ASP A 286 1.79 -8.46 11.77
CA ASP A 286 3.03 -9.22 12.03
C ASP A 286 3.57 -9.87 10.75
N CYS A 287 2.68 -10.30 9.85
CA CYS A 287 3.07 -10.82 8.53
C CYS A 287 3.76 -9.74 7.69
N ILE A 288 3.30 -8.48 7.75
CA ILE A 288 3.95 -7.36 7.06
C ILE A 288 5.34 -7.10 7.65
N VAL A 289 5.45 -6.99 8.97
CA VAL A 289 6.73 -6.73 9.65
C VAL A 289 7.77 -7.81 9.30
N ARG A 290 7.37 -9.08 9.32
CA ARG A 290 8.27 -10.18 8.94
C ARG A 290 8.63 -10.12 7.47
N PHE A 291 7.70 -9.70 6.60
CA PHE A 291 7.96 -9.56 5.17
C PHE A 291 8.97 -8.44 4.90
N GLU A 292 8.85 -7.29 5.58
CA GLU A 292 9.83 -6.21 5.53
C GLU A 292 11.22 -6.72 5.94
N ARG A 293 11.32 -7.47 7.05
CA ARG A 293 12.59 -8.06 7.52
C ARG A 293 13.18 -9.08 6.54
N LEU A 294 12.34 -9.87 5.86
CA LEU A 294 12.81 -10.76 4.79
C LEU A 294 13.41 -9.95 3.64
N MET A 295 12.69 -8.92 3.20
CA MET A 295 13.07 -8.11 2.05
C MET A 295 14.26 -7.19 2.34
N SER A 296 14.51 -6.80 3.59
CA SER A 296 15.69 -6.02 4.00
C SER A 296 16.99 -6.82 4.00
N SER A 297 16.90 -8.15 3.90
CA SER A 297 18.09 -9.00 3.84
C SER A 297 18.91 -8.73 2.56
N PRO A 298 20.24 -8.50 2.68
CA PRO A 298 21.14 -8.42 1.53
C PRO A 298 21.20 -9.71 0.70
N ALA A 299 20.81 -10.85 1.26
CA ALA A 299 20.70 -12.11 0.54
C ALA A 299 19.41 -12.19 -0.31
N VAL A 300 18.44 -11.30 -0.06
CA VAL A 300 17.11 -11.30 -0.70
C VAL A 300 16.99 -10.18 -1.70
N SER A 301 17.37 -8.96 -1.30
CA SER A 301 17.22 -7.75 -2.13
C SER A 301 18.52 -6.95 -2.19
N GLU A 302 18.72 -6.25 -3.30
CA GLU A 302 19.83 -5.32 -3.52
C GLU A 302 19.29 -3.90 -3.74
N ASN A 303 19.94 -2.90 -3.14
CA ASN A 303 19.79 -1.49 -3.51
C ASN A 303 20.96 -1.12 -4.42
N ASN A 304 20.71 -0.68 -5.65
CA ASN A 304 21.77 -0.43 -6.64
C ASN A 304 22.58 0.86 -6.39
N GLY A 305 22.52 1.46 -5.18
CA GLY A 305 23.24 2.70 -4.82
C GLY A 305 22.74 3.97 -5.52
N THR A 306 22.19 3.85 -6.73
CA THR A 306 21.57 4.91 -7.52
C THR A 306 20.04 4.85 -7.53
N ASP A 307 19.47 3.68 -7.20
CA ASP A 307 18.03 3.44 -7.11
C ASP A 307 17.68 3.14 -5.65
N TYR A 308 16.72 3.89 -5.13
CA TYR A 308 16.27 3.83 -3.74
C TYR A 308 15.33 2.64 -3.48
N LYS A 309 14.79 2.03 -4.54
CA LYS A 309 13.95 0.84 -4.44
C LYS A 309 14.81 -0.42 -4.37
N ALA A 310 14.52 -1.24 -3.38
CA ALA A 310 15.12 -2.56 -3.25
C ALA A 310 14.61 -3.46 -4.37
N LYS A 311 15.56 -4.03 -5.12
CA LYS A 311 15.29 -4.99 -6.16
C LYS A 311 15.45 -6.39 -5.59
N LEU A 312 14.38 -7.18 -5.65
CA LEU A 312 14.45 -8.60 -5.27
C LEU A 312 15.41 -9.35 -6.20
N VAL A 313 16.41 -10.02 -5.63
CA VAL A 313 17.42 -10.80 -6.36
C VAL A 313 17.37 -12.31 -6.06
N SER A 314 16.99 -12.70 -4.84
CA SER A 314 16.94 -14.11 -4.44
C SER A 314 16.01 -14.95 -5.32
N LYS A 315 16.56 -16.00 -5.95
CA LYS A 315 15.80 -16.94 -6.79
C LYS A 315 14.77 -17.72 -5.97
N GLU A 316 15.13 -18.14 -4.77
CA GLU A 316 14.26 -18.89 -3.86
C GLU A 316 13.04 -18.04 -3.45
N VAL A 317 13.26 -16.80 -2.99
CA VAL A 317 12.15 -15.88 -2.65
C VAL A 317 11.32 -15.49 -3.88
N LYS A 318 11.96 -15.29 -5.04
CA LYS A 318 11.24 -15.06 -6.32
C LYS A 318 10.31 -16.19 -6.68
N SER A 319 10.78 -17.44 -6.58
CA SER A 319 9.97 -18.62 -6.90
C SER A 319 8.77 -18.74 -5.96
N ALA A 320 8.96 -18.49 -4.66
CA ALA A 320 7.89 -18.48 -3.67
C ALA A 320 6.82 -17.41 -3.97
N LEU A 321 7.26 -16.16 -4.20
CA LEU A 321 6.36 -15.05 -4.54
C LEU A 321 5.67 -15.24 -5.88
N GLY A 322 6.30 -15.94 -6.82
CA GLY A 322 5.71 -16.33 -8.10
C GLY A 322 4.51 -17.27 -7.97
N LEU A 323 4.35 -17.98 -6.84
CA LEU A 323 3.18 -18.83 -6.60
C LEU A 323 1.96 -18.07 -6.06
N VAL A 324 2.14 -16.83 -5.58
CA VAL A 324 1.09 -16.04 -4.94
C VAL A 324 -0.15 -15.82 -5.81
N PRO A 325 -0.05 -15.52 -7.13
CA PRO A 325 -1.23 -15.37 -7.98
C PRO A 325 -2.13 -16.61 -7.96
N ALA A 326 -1.54 -17.81 -8.00
CA ALA A 326 -2.27 -19.06 -7.90
C ALA A 326 -2.86 -19.29 -6.50
N VAL A 327 -2.15 -18.91 -5.43
CA VAL A 327 -2.68 -18.96 -4.05
C VAL A 327 -3.93 -18.09 -3.93
N LEU A 328 -3.92 -16.85 -4.44
CA LEU A 328 -5.06 -15.93 -4.39
C LEU A 328 -6.25 -16.42 -5.21
N ASP A 329 -5.99 -17.01 -6.37
CA ASP A 329 -7.02 -17.57 -7.23
C ASP A 329 -7.66 -18.85 -6.64
N VAL A 330 -6.83 -19.71 -6.03
CA VAL A 330 -7.32 -20.92 -5.35
C VAL A 330 -8.03 -20.58 -4.04
N TYR A 331 -7.63 -19.51 -3.33
CA TYR A 331 -8.40 -18.98 -2.20
C TYR A 331 -9.86 -18.71 -2.60
N ASP A 332 -10.06 -18.01 -3.72
CA ASP A 332 -11.40 -17.68 -4.21
C ASP A 332 -12.15 -18.94 -4.69
N LEU A 333 -11.46 -19.88 -5.33
CA LEU A 333 -12.02 -21.17 -5.72
C LEU A 333 -12.51 -21.99 -4.52
N ILE A 334 -11.72 -22.01 -3.43
CA ILE A 334 -12.12 -22.65 -2.17
C ILE A 334 -13.35 -21.93 -1.61
N SER A 335 -13.35 -20.59 -1.59
CA SER A 335 -14.49 -19.80 -1.10
C SER A 335 -15.79 -20.12 -1.85
N GLU A 336 -15.75 -20.20 -3.17
CA GLU A 336 -16.90 -20.53 -4.03
C GLU A 336 -17.47 -21.92 -3.71
N ASN A 337 -16.60 -22.90 -3.48
CA ASN A 337 -17.00 -24.29 -3.32
C ASN A 337 -17.13 -24.72 -1.85
N TYR A 338 -16.81 -23.85 -0.90
CA TYR A 338 -16.72 -24.18 0.53
C TYR A 338 -18.04 -24.74 1.07
N ALA A 339 -19.14 -24.00 0.86
CA ALA A 339 -20.44 -24.38 1.39
C ALA A 339 -20.93 -25.69 0.78
N LYS A 340 -20.75 -25.88 -0.53
CA LYS A 340 -21.10 -27.12 -1.23
C LYS A 340 -20.29 -28.31 -0.70
N ALA A 341 -18.96 -28.16 -0.60
CA ALA A 341 -18.07 -29.19 -0.07
C ALA A 341 -18.42 -29.55 1.39
N TYR A 342 -18.77 -28.56 2.22
CA TYR A 342 -19.23 -28.81 3.59
C TYR A 342 -20.56 -29.58 3.61
N ASN A 343 -21.51 -29.21 2.75
CA ASN A 343 -22.84 -29.84 2.73
C ASN A 343 -22.84 -31.28 2.20
N THR A 344 -21.90 -31.63 1.33
CA THR A 344 -21.71 -33.03 0.89
C THR A 344 -21.33 -33.96 2.05
N ASN A 345 -20.88 -33.42 3.18
CA ASN A 345 -20.47 -34.17 4.35
C ASN A 345 -21.52 -34.09 5.48
N ASP A 346 -22.81 -34.30 5.19
CA ASP A 346 -23.92 -34.30 6.16
C ASP A 346 -24.00 -33.02 7.02
N GLY A 347 -23.91 -31.86 6.37
CA GLY A 347 -23.96 -30.55 7.01
C GLY A 347 -24.85 -29.57 6.25
N ILE A 348 -25.23 -28.47 6.93
CA ILE A 348 -25.90 -27.33 6.28
C ILE A 348 -25.16 -26.07 6.70
N PHE A 349 -24.14 -25.70 5.92
CA PHE A 349 -23.23 -24.59 6.21
C PHE A 349 -23.97 -23.27 6.42
N GLY A 350 -24.98 -23.00 5.59
CA GLY A 350 -25.81 -21.80 5.67
C GLY A 350 -26.63 -21.66 6.96
N ARG A 351 -26.79 -22.72 7.77
CA ARG A 351 -27.45 -22.65 9.09
C ARG A 351 -26.51 -22.25 10.22
N ILE A 352 -25.20 -22.15 9.97
CA ILE A 352 -24.24 -21.69 10.97
C ILE A 352 -24.50 -20.21 11.23
N LYS A 353 -24.69 -19.83 12.50
CA LYS A 353 -25.02 -18.46 12.93
C LYS A 353 -24.03 -17.42 12.37
N ALA A 354 -22.74 -17.74 12.39
CA ALA A 354 -21.68 -16.87 11.87
C ALA A 354 -21.71 -16.69 10.34
N VAL A 355 -22.30 -17.64 9.61
CA VAL A 355 -22.48 -17.58 8.16
C VAL A 355 -23.73 -16.76 7.82
N GLN A 356 -24.82 -16.96 8.55
CA GLN A 356 -26.05 -16.17 8.40
C GLN A 356 -25.82 -14.68 8.67
N SER A 357 -24.95 -14.34 9.64
CA SER A 357 -24.68 -12.95 9.99
C SER A 357 -23.96 -12.17 8.88
N VAL A 358 -23.14 -12.85 8.06
CA VAL A 358 -22.34 -12.22 7.00
C VAL A 358 -22.99 -12.27 5.63
N ASN A 359 -24.00 -13.13 5.43
CA ASN A 359 -24.81 -13.22 4.20
C ASN A 359 -26.00 -12.26 4.23
N LYS A 360 -25.72 -10.97 4.38
CA LYS A 360 -26.72 -9.90 4.29
C LYS A 360 -26.42 -9.03 3.07
N GLY A 361 -27.31 -9.07 2.08
CA GLY A 361 -27.21 -8.29 0.85
C GLY A 361 -27.06 -9.14 -0.41
N ASP A 362 -27.31 -8.51 -1.56
CA ASP A 362 -27.24 -9.13 -2.87
C ASP A 362 -25.85 -8.94 -3.51
N ASN A 363 -25.52 -9.75 -4.51
CA ASN A 363 -24.26 -9.67 -5.29
C ASN A 363 -22.98 -9.85 -4.46
N LEU A 364 -22.90 -10.94 -3.68
CA LEU A 364 -21.65 -11.30 -3.02
C LEU A 364 -20.62 -11.67 -4.08
N LYS A 365 -19.40 -11.17 -3.90
CA LYS A 365 -18.26 -11.46 -4.77
C LYS A 365 -17.09 -12.04 -3.97
N THR A 366 -16.28 -12.84 -4.62
CA THR A 366 -15.01 -13.33 -4.06
C THR A 366 -14.00 -12.19 -3.88
N LYS A 367 -12.99 -12.41 -3.04
CA LYS A 367 -12.16 -11.32 -2.50
C LYS A 367 -11.18 -10.78 -3.53
N PHE A 368 -10.53 -11.65 -4.30
CA PHE A 368 -9.41 -11.26 -5.17
C PHE A 368 -9.83 -11.19 -6.64
N MET A 369 -10.58 -12.17 -7.12
CA MET A 369 -10.98 -12.33 -8.53
C MET A 369 -12.37 -11.74 -8.82
N GLY A 370 -13.13 -11.34 -7.79
CA GLY A 370 -14.44 -10.71 -7.97
C GLY A 370 -15.49 -11.61 -8.64
N ARG A 371 -15.37 -12.94 -8.52
CA ARG A 371 -16.32 -13.93 -9.04
C ARG A 371 -17.60 -13.93 -8.22
N ASP A 372 -18.72 -14.33 -8.80
CA ASP A 372 -19.99 -14.44 -8.08
C ASP A 372 -19.92 -15.49 -6.97
N LEU A 373 -20.58 -15.19 -5.85
CA LEU A 373 -20.55 -16.02 -4.65
C LEU A 373 -21.97 -16.20 -4.10
N ASP A 374 -22.37 -17.43 -3.83
CA ASP A 374 -23.68 -17.71 -3.23
C ASP A 374 -23.67 -17.53 -1.70
N THR A 375 -22.52 -17.77 -1.08
CA THR A 375 -22.37 -17.78 0.39
C THR A 375 -21.02 -17.20 0.77
N ARG A 376 -21.02 -16.07 1.48
CA ARG A 376 -19.83 -15.50 2.11
C ARG A 376 -19.34 -16.41 3.22
N ILE A 377 -18.05 -16.74 3.15
CA ILE A 377 -17.37 -17.60 4.12
C ILE A 377 -16.60 -16.71 5.10
N PRO A 378 -16.84 -16.78 6.41
CA PRO A 378 -15.99 -16.11 7.38
C PRO A 378 -14.52 -16.53 7.25
N ASP A 379 -13.59 -15.56 7.18
CA ASP A 379 -12.15 -15.81 7.01
C ASP A 379 -11.57 -16.83 8.01
N GLY A 380 -12.10 -16.89 9.23
CA GLY A 380 -11.63 -17.82 10.26
C GLY A 380 -11.90 -19.29 9.96
N PHE A 381 -12.89 -19.60 9.11
CA PHE A 381 -13.07 -20.94 8.56
C PHE A 381 -12.25 -21.16 7.30
N LEU A 382 -12.11 -20.13 6.47
CA LEU A 382 -11.50 -20.23 5.15
C LEU A 382 -9.97 -20.31 5.21
N ILE A 383 -9.33 -19.43 5.98
CA ILE A 383 -7.86 -19.27 6.00
C ILE A 383 -7.11 -20.57 6.38
N PRO A 384 -7.53 -21.36 7.39
CA PRO A 384 -6.84 -22.61 7.68
C PRO A 384 -6.90 -23.60 6.51
N VAL A 385 -8.03 -23.70 5.81
CA VAL A 385 -8.15 -24.58 4.62
C VAL A 385 -7.24 -24.09 3.49
N VAL A 386 -7.17 -22.77 3.26
CA VAL A 386 -6.25 -22.18 2.27
C VAL A 386 -4.79 -22.43 2.66
N TYR A 387 -4.45 -22.38 3.95
CA TYR A 387 -3.10 -22.69 4.41
C TYR A 387 -2.67 -24.11 4.05
N GLY A 388 -3.61 -25.06 4.00
CA GLY A 388 -3.36 -26.43 3.54
C GLY A 388 -2.77 -26.54 2.13
N LEU A 389 -2.88 -25.50 1.29
CA LEU A 389 -2.18 -25.43 0.00
C LEU A 389 -0.66 -25.54 0.13
N ARG A 390 -0.09 -25.18 1.28
CA ARG A 390 1.34 -25.35 1.56
C ARG A 390 1.80 -26.78 1.33
N SER A 391 0.98 -27.78 1.68
CA SER A 391 1.28 -29.19 1.47
C SER A 391 1.32 -29.62 0.00
N LEU A 392 0.81 -28.79 -0.91
CA LEU A 392 0.90 -29.01 -2.36
C LEU A 392 2.14 -28.34 -2.98
N MET A 393 3.00 -27.73 -2.16
CA MET A 393 4.23 -27.06 -2.60
C MET A 393 5.45 -27.82 -2.10
N GLU A 394 6.54 -27.76 -2.85
CA GLU A 394 7.82 -28.34 -2.46
C GLU A 394 8.97 -27.37 -2.74
N ARG A 395 10.03 -27.53 -1.96
CA ARG A 395 11.33 -26.92 -2.24
C ARG A 395 12.17 -27.93 -3.03
N THR A 396 12.61 -27.55 -4.21
CA THR A 396 13.48 -28.35 -5.07
C THR A 396 14.94 -28.30 -4.59
N ASP A 397 15.76 -29.22 -5.11
CA ASP A 397 17.18 -29.32 -4.74
C ASP A 397 17.98 -28.05 -5.06
N ASP A 398 17.58 -27.29 -6.09
CA ASP A 398 18.16 -25.99 -6.46
C ASP A 398 17.60 -24.82 -5.63
N GLY A 399 16.78 -25.11 -4.60
CA GLY A 399 16.24 -24.14 -3.65
C GLY A 399 15.03 -23.36 -4.15
N GLN A 400 14.46 -23.70 -5.30
CA GLN A 400 13.22 -23.06 -5.78
C GLN A 400 11.98 -23.70 -5.14
N ILE A 401 10.89 -22.94 -5.07
CA ILE A 401 9.61 -23.40 -4.54
C ILE A 401 8.63 -23.51 -5.70
N LYS A 402 8.00 -24.68 -5.85
CA LYS A 402 7.03 -24.97 -6.91
C LYS A 402 5.85 -25.77 -6.39
N TRP A 403 4.77 -25.82 -7.17
CA TRP A 403 3.67 -26.73 -6.93
C TRP A 403 4.05 -28.17 -7.32
N LYS A 404 3.65 -29.14 -6.49
CA LYS A 404 3.75 -30.58 -6.78
C LYS A 404 2.70 -31.02 -7.81
N VAL A 405 1.56 -30.32 -7.83
CA VAL A 405 0.37 -30.60 -8.68
C VAL A 405 -0.31 -29.29 -9.05
N ASP A 406 -1.16 -29.28 -10.09
CA ASP A 406 -2.01 -28.11 -10.36
C ASP A 406 -2.97 -27.87 -9.18
N PRO A 407 -2.86 -26.72 -8.48
CA PRO A 407 -3.62 -26.51 -7.25
C PRO A 407 -5.11 -26.26 -7.50
N ARG A 408 -5.49 -25.74 -8.68
CA ARG A 408 -6.91 -25.52 -9.02
C ARG A 408 -7.60 -26.84 -9.28
N GLU A 409 -7.02 -27.68 -10.12
CA GLU A 409 -7.57 -28.99 -10.45
C GLU A 409 -7.57 -29.91 -9.22
N PHE A 410 -6.51 -29.87 -8.41
CA PHE A 410 -6.47 -30.60 -7.16
C PHE A 410 -7.61 -30.21 -6.22
N VAL A 411 -7.83 -28.92 -5.99
CA VAL A 411 -8.91 -28.43 -5.11
C VAL A 411 -10.29 -28.79 -5.64
N LYS A 412 -10.55 -28.64 -6.96
CA LYS A 412 -11.84 -29.03 -7.56
C LYS A 412 -12.18 -30.49 -7.28
N GLN A 413 -11.19 -31.37 -7.35
CA GLN A 413 -11.38 -32.81 -7.19
C GLN A 413 -11.47 -33.23 -5.72
N ASN A 414 -10.70 -32.60 -4.84
CA ASN A 414 -10.46 -33.12 -3.48
C ASN A 414 -11.10 -32.31 -2.35
N LEU A 415 -11.62 -31.10 -2.62
CA LEU A 415 -12.18 -30.25 -1.57
C LEU A 415 -13.29 -30.91 -0.72
N PRO A 416 -14.22 -31.73 -1.27
CA PRO A 416 -15.20 -32.44 -0.45
C PRO A 416 -14.55 -33.38 0.57
N ALA A 417 -13.49 -34.10 0.18
CA ALA A 417 -12.78 -35.02 1.08
C ALA A 417 -11.97 -34.26 2.15
N ILE A 418 -11.32 -33.15 1.76
CA ILE A 418 -10.61 -32.26 2.69
C ILE A 418 -11.59 -31.68 3.71
N MET A 419 -12.76 -31.23 3.24
CA MET A 419 -13.79 -30.65 4.09
C MET A 419 -14.42 -31.67 5.05
N ALA A 420 -14.46 -32.96 4.69
CA ALA A 420 -14.91 -34.03 5.58
C ALA A 420 -14.08 -34.05 6.87
N THR A 421 -12.75 -33.97 6.75
CA THR A 421 -11.84 -33.90 7.88
C THR A 421 -11.95 -32.56 8.61
N PHE A 422 -11.95 -31.45 7.86
CA PHE A 422 -11.93 -30.11 8.45
C PHE A 422 -13.23 -29.73 9.16
N LYS A 423 -14.38 -30.28 8.74
CA LYS A 423 -15.68 -30.12 9.42
C LYS A 423 -15.59 -30.46 10.91
N THR A 424 -14.83 -31.49 11.28
CA THR A 424 -14.64 -31.88 12.69
C THR A 424 -14.02 -30.75 13.51
N VAL A 425 -13.05 -30.02 12.95
CA VAL A 425 -12.43 -28.85 13.60
C VAL A 425 -13.46 -27.74 13.83
N ILE A 426 -14.32 -27.49 12.84
CA ILE A 426 -15.39 -26.50 12.94
C ILE A 426 -16.39 -26.89 14.03
N THR A 427 -16.80 -28.16 14.07
CA THR A 427 -17.74 -28.69 15.07
C THR A 427 -17.17 -28.60 16.49
N LEU A 428 -15.92 -29.03 16.71
CA LEU A 428 -15.25 -28.95 18.00
C LEU A 428 -15.09 -27.49 18.48
N SER A 429 -14.93 -26.56 17.53
CA SER A 429 -14.88 -25.13 17.80
C SER A 429 -16.25 -24.47 17.98
N SER A 430 -17.32 -25.28 18.12
CA SER A 430 -18.70 -24.79 18.27
C SER A 430 -19.15 -23.88 17.12
N TRP A 431 -18.67 -24.14 15.91
CA TRP A 431 -18.94 -23.34 14.71
C TRP A 431 -18.63 -21.84 14.89
N ASP A 432 -17.59 -21.53 15.67
CA ASP A 432 -17.09 -20.17 15.85
C ASP A 432 -15.84 -19.93 14.97
N PRO A 433 -15.92 -19.07 13.95
CA PRO A 433 -14.79 -18.81 13.06
C PRO A 433 -13.61 -18.15 13.78
N GLN A 434 -13.84 -17.38 14.84
CA GLN A 434 -12.75 -16.75 15.58
C GLN A 434 -11.93 -17.80 16.35
N LYS A 435 -12.58 -18.84 16.88
CA LYS A 435 -11.90 -19.96 17.53
C LYS A 435 -11.12 -20.77 16.50
N VAL A 436 -11.77 -21.19 15.40
CA VAL A 436 -11.13 -21.97 14.34
C VAL A 436 -9.91 -21.24 13.76
N GLY A 437 -10.05 -19.97 13.39
CA GLY A 437 -8.97 -19.22 12.74
C GLY A 437 -7.78 -18.92 13.65
N LYS A 438 -7.95 -18.94 14.97
CA LYS A 438 -6.88 -18.69 15.95
C LYS A 438 -6.24 -19.96 16.49
N GLU A 439 -6.86 -21.12 16.25
CA GLU A 439 -6.44 -22.41 16.78
C GLU A 439 -5.31 -23.01 15.93
N PRO A 440 -4.08 -23.20 16.47
CA PRO A 440 -2.99 -23.80 15.72
C PRO A 440 -3.33 -25.18 15.14
N GLY A 441 -4.08 -25.98 15.90
CA GLY A 441 -4.53 -27.30 15.46
C GLY A 441 -5.36 -27.28 14.17
N ALA A 442 -6.09 -26.20 13.87
CA ALA A 442 -6.87 -26.09 12.65
C ALA A 442 -5.99 -26.12 11.39
N TYR A 443 -4.85 -25.43 11.44
CA TYR A 443 -3.92 -25.35 10.31
C TYR A 443 -3.22 -26.68 10.05
N ILE A 444 -2.79 -27.36 11.12
CA ILE A 444 -2.20 -28.70 11.05
C ILE A 444 -3.19 -29.70 10.45
N GLN A 445 -4.45 -29.67 10.91
CA GLN A 445 -5.48 -30.58 10.39
C GLN A 445 -5.81 -30.31 8.92
N ALA A 446 -5.79 -29.04 8.49
CA ALA A 446 -5.98 -28.69 7.09
C ALA A 446 -4.82 -29.21 6.23
N GLU A 447 -3.56 -28.96 6.60
CA GLU A 447 -2.38 -29.50 5.90
C GLU A 447 -2.44 -31.02 5.78
N ASN A 448 -2.67 -31.73 6.91
CA ASN A 448 -2.80 -33.19 6.90
C ASN A 448 -3.91 -33.68 5.95
N ALA A 449 -5.04 -32.98 5.88
CA ALA A 449 -6.12 -33.33 4.97
C ALA A 449 -5.72 -33.17 3.49
N PHE A 450 -4.97 -32.11 3.16
CA PHE A 450 -4.41 -31.91 1.81
C PHE A 450 -3.37 -32.97 1.47
N GLU A 451 -2.47 -33.32 2.39
CA GLU A 451 -1.46 -34.37 2.19
C GLU A 451 -2.09 -35.74 1.96
N MET A 452 -3.07 -36.12 2.78
CA MET A 452 -3.79 -37.38 2.61
C MET A 452 -4.52 -37.44 1.26
N ALA A 453 -5.13 -36.33 0.83
CA ALA A 453 -5.77 -36.25 -0.49
C ALA A 453 -4.74 -36.39 -1.62
N LEU A 454 -3.58 -35.74 -1.51
CA LEU A 454 -2.50 -35.81 -2.49
C LEU A 454 -1.94 -37.23 -2.65
N LEU A 455 -1.70 -37.93 -1.54
CA LEU A 455 -1.24 -39.32 -1.56
C LEU A 455 -2.27 -40.25 -2.23
N ARG A 456 -3.57 -40.05 -1.97
CA ARG A 456 -4.65 -40.84 -2.58
C ARG A 456 -4.79 -40.57 -4.07
N SER A 457 -4.62 -39.34 -4.53
CA SER A 457 -4.65 -38.99 -5.95
C SER A 457 -3.45 -39.59 -6.69
N SER A 458 -2.27 -39.58 -6.07
CA SER A 458 -1.04 -40.13 -6.66
C SER A 458 -1.04 -41.66 -6.73
N SER A 459 -1.82 -42.33 -5.86
CA SER A 459 -1.96 -43.80 -5.87
C SER A 459 -2.98 -44.32 -6.91
N LYS A 460 -3.73 -43.42 -7.57
CA LYS A 460 -4.73 -43.76 -8.59
C LYS A 460 -4.28 -43.47 -10.02
N ALA A 461 -3.18 -42.73 -10.17
CA ALA A 461 -2.47 -42.52 -11.44
C ALA A 461 -1.40 -43.59 -11.60
#